data_AF-X6NC70-F1
#
_entry.id   AF-X6NC70-F1
#
_cell.length_a   1.000
_cell.length_b   1.000
_cell.length_c   1.000
_cell.angle_alpha   90.00
_cell.angle_beta   90.00
_cell.angle_gamma   90.00
#
_symmetry.space_group_name_H-M   'P 1'
#
loop_
_entity.id
_entity.type
_entity.pdbx_description
1 polymer ?
#
loop_
_entity_poly.entity_id
_entity_poly.type
_entity_poly.pdbx_seq_one_letter_code
_entity_poly.pdbx_strand_id
1 'polypeptide(L)'
;MLRDERMAAYVNLAPKIERGDVYSEVTKLVKQKVAEDAKNPECPKRELAEKISPLITRKLLKQSVMTSVYGVTEYGVKGQVKRWLMDPTAVNNFEFQKVFPESTEQYLKECAIYLAKHTTNAIGQTNTPAWLSMLWLKDCAKKIAKHGYRVCWMTPLNLPCTQPYADATLQIPTSLQRVTVHTHEGVPNFMKQSSAFPPNFVHSLDSTHCLLTARAMHRHGMEFASIHDSFWAHACNVDKLNELLRDEFIHLHSRPLLQHLYQSFVTRYPELDFAPPPQPSFFDLESVRKSEYFFS
;
A
#
# COMPACT_ATOMS: atom_id res chain seq x y z
N MET A 1 -13.11 -2.83 2.12
CA MET A 1 -13.69 -1.46 2.08
C MET A 1 -14.46 -1.17 0.80
N LEU A 2 -13.84 -1.26 -0.38
CA LEU A 2 -14.50 -0.89 -1.65
C LEU A 2 -15.12 -2.03 -2.46
N ARG A 3 -15.14 -3.27 -1.94
CA ARG A 3 -15.81 -4.40 -2.58
C ARG A 3 -15.36 -4.65 -4.04
N ASP A 4 -14.07 -4.48 -4.34
CA ASP A 4 -13.51 -4.76 -5.66
C ASP A 4 -13.34 -6.28 -5.86
N GLU A 5 -14.09 -6.83 -6.82
CA GLU A 5 -14.08 -8.26 -7.14
C GLU A 5 -12.76 -8.75 -7.73
N ARG A 6 -12.14 -7.98 -8.64
CA ARG A 6 -10.89 -8.37 -9.32
C ARG A 6 -9.76 -8.42 -8.31
N MET A 7 -9.65 -7.38 -7.49
CA MET A 7 -8.65 -7.32 -6.44
C MET A 7 -8.90 -8.37 -5.36
N ALA A 8 -10.15 -8.59 -4.96
CA ALA A 8 -10.48 -9.67 -4.04
C ALA A 8 -10.00 -11.03 -4.56
N ALA A 9 -10.08 -11.25 -5.87
CA ALA A 9 -9.54 -12.43 -6.54
C ALA A 9 -7.99 -12.48 -6.57
N TYR A 10 -7.29 -11.35 -6.64
CA TYR A 10 -5.83 -11.29 -6.69
C TYR A 10 -5.16 -11.35 -5.31
N VAL A 11 -5.87 -10.93 -4.27
CA VAL A 11 -5.39 -10.92 -2.88
C VAL A 11 -6.09 -11.95 -2.00
N ASN A 12 -6.69 -12.98 -2.60
CA ASN A 12 -7.25 -14.14 -1.90
C ASN A 12 -8.41 -13.84 -0.93
N LEU A 13 -9.18 -12.78 -1.16
CA LEU A 13 -10.47 -12.60 -0.49
C LEU A 13 -11.56 -13.45 -1.13
N ALA A 14 -11.55 -13.59 -2.46
CA ALA A 14 -12.50 -14.42 -3.18
C ALA A 14 -12.07 -15.90 -3.10
N PRO A 15 -13.02 -16.85 -2.90
CA PRO A 15 -12.71 -18.27 -2.87
C PRO A 15 -12.21 -18.75 -4.23
N LYS A 16 -11.07 -19.45 -4.24
CA LYS A 16 -10.42 -19.99 -5.44
C LYS A 16 -9.69 -21.29 -5.12
N ILE A 17 -9.55 -22.13 -6.15
CA ILE A 17 -8.75 -23.37 -6.10
C ILE A 17 -7.25 -23.04 -6.10
N GLU A 18 -6.85 -21.97 -6.78
CA GLU A 18 -5.45 -21.54 -6.85
C GLU A 18 -5.24 -20.21 -6.13
N ARG A 19 -4.08 -20.07 -5.49
CA ARG A 19 -3.67 -18.84 -4.80
C ARG A 19 -3.50 -17.70 -5.81
N GLY A 20 -4.28 -16.64 -5.61
CA GLY A 20 -4.13 -15.36 -6.29
C GLY A 20 -2.78 -14.71 -5.99
N ASP A 21 -2.22 -14.06 -7.01
CA ASP A 21 -0.90 -13.46 -6.95
C ASP A 21 -0.89 -12.10 -7.67
N VAL A 22 -1.31 -11.06 -6.96
CA VAL A 22 -1.33 -9.67 -7.45
C VAL A 22 0.02 -9.24 -8.05
N TYR A 23 1.13 -9.73 -7.51
CA TYR A 23 2.47 -9.39 -8.02
C TYR A 23 2.68 -9.94 -9.43
N SER A 24 2.23 -11.17 -9.69
CA SER A 24 2.31 -11.78 -11.02
C SER A 24 1.38 -11.10 -12.00
N GLU A 25 0.18 -10.71 -11.60
CA GLU A 25 -0.78 -10.03 -12.46
C GLU A 25 -0.29 -8.65 -12.90
N VAL A 26 0.24 -7.85 -11.98
CA VAL A 26 0.89 -6.57 -12.33
C VAL A 26 2.11 -6.83 -13.22
N THR A 27 2.92 -7.85 -12.92
CA THR A 27 4.10 -8.18 -13.73
C THR A 27 3.71 -8.57 -15.17
N LYS A 28 2.64 -9.35 -15.37
CA LYS A 28 2.10 -9.69 -16.69
C LYS A 28 1.71 -8.44 -17.47
N LEU A 29 1.00 -7.51 -16.83
CA LEU A 29 0.58 -6.26 -17.47
C LEU A 29 1.78 -5.37 -17.84
N VAL A 30 2.79 -5.27 -16.97
CA VAL A 30 4.03 -4.55 -17.28
C VAL A 30 4.76 -5.20 -18.45
N LYS A 31 4.91 -6.53 -18.45
CA LYS A 31 5.52 -7.27 -19.57
C LYS A 31 4.80 -7.02 -20.88
N GLN A 32 3.46 -7.06 -20.87
CA GLN A 32 2.65 -6.80 -22.05
C GLN A 32 2.92 -5.39 -22.60
N LYS A 33 2.87 -4.36 -21.73
CA LYS A 33 3.10 -2.97 -22.15
C LYS A 33 4.51 -2.72 -22.66
N VAL A 34 5.52 -3.30 -22.02
CA VAL A 34 6.91 -3.20 -22.49
C VAL A 34 7.11 -3.96 -23.80
N ALA A 35 6.44 -5.11 -24.00
CA ALA A 35 6.49 -5.83 -25.28
C ALA A 35 5.77 -5.08 -26.41
N GLU A 36 4.69 -4.34 -26.11
CA GLU A 36 4.03 -3.43 -27.06
C GLU A 36 4.98 -2.30 -27.47
N ASP A 37 5.66 -1.65 -26.51
CA ASP A 37 6.65 -0.61 -26.79
C ASP A 37 7.85 -1.12 -27.60
N ALA A 38 8.32 -2.34 -27.33
CA ALA A 38 9.41 -2.99 -28.06
C ALA A 38 9.04 -3.29 -29.53
N LYS A 39 7.77 -3.57 -29.81
CA LYS A 39 7.28 -3.85 -31.17
C LYS A 39 6.92 -2.59 -31.95
N ASN A 40 6.69 -1.46 -31.28
CA ASN A 40 6.27 -0.22 -31.92
C ASN A 40 7.46 0.55 -32.51
N PRO A 41 7.59 0.69 -33.85
CA PRO A 41 8.70 1.40 -34.49
C PRO A 41 8.77 2.88 -34.14
N GLU A 42 7.65 3.50 -33.76
CA GLU A 42 7.56 4.92 -33.41
C GLU A 42 7.87 5.20 -31.94
N CYS A 43 8.04 4.18 -31.10
CA CYS A 43 8.30 4.37 -29.68
C CYS A 43 9.73 4.90 -29.45
N PRO A 44 9.92 6.10 -28.87
CA PRO A 44 11.25 6.65 -28.61
C PRO A 44 12.10 5.80 -27.66
N LYS A 45 11.45 4.92 -26.88
CA LYS A 45 12.07 4.04 -25.88
C LYS A 45 12.11 2.58 -26.33
N ARG A 46 11.93 2.31 -27.62
CA ARG A 46 11.88 0.95 -28.18
C ARG A 46 13.10 0.10 -27.82
N GLU A 47 14.32 0.61 -28.01
CA GLU A 47 15.55 -0.13 -27.71
C GLU A 47 15.65 -0.48 -26.22
N LEU A 48 15.26 0.45 -25.35
CA LEU A 48 15.19 0.23 -23.90
C LEU A 48 14.18 -0.88 -23.56
N ALA A 49 13.00 -0.83 -24.20
CA ALA A 49 11.94 -1.82 -24.01
C ALA A 49 12.37 -3.22 -24.47
N GLU A 50 13.01 -3.33 -25.64
CA GLU A 50 13.54 -4.59 -26.18
C GLU A 50 14.54 -5.23 -25.20
N LYS A 51 15.51 -4.46 -24.70
CA LYS A 51 16.55 -4.97 -23.80
C LYS A 51 16.05 -5.27 -22.39
N ILE A 52 15.10 -4.50 -21.86
CA ILE A 52 14.62 -4.67 -20.48
C ILE A 52 13.53 -5.74 -20.35
N SER A 53 12.78 -6.00 -21.42
CA SER A 53 11.70 -7.00 -21.48
C SER A 53 12.06 -8.36 -20.84
N PRO A 54 13.20 -9.02 -21.16
CA PRO A 54 13.55 -10.31 -20.56
C PRO A 54 13.81 -10.25 -19.05
N LEU A 55 14.19 -9.08 -18.51
CA LEU A 55 14.60 -8.92 -17.11
C LEU A 55 13.43 -8.65 -16.17
N ILE A 56 12.25 -8.38 -16.72
CA ILE A 56 11.04 -8.11 -15.94
C ILE A 56 10.61 -9.41 -15.26
N THR A 57 10.64 -9.43 -13.94
CA THR A 57 10.22 -10.59 -13.14
C THR A 57 9.34 -10.17 -11.98
N ARG A 58 8.56 -11.12 -11.47
CA ARG A 58 7.78 -10.93 -10.24
C ARG A 58 8.65 -10.47 -9.08
N LYS A 59 9.87 -11.02 -8.94
CA LYS A 59 10.82 -10.66 -7.88
C LYS A 59 11.27 -9.19 -7.96
N LEU A 60 11.55 -8.70 -9.17
CA LEU A 60 11.92 -7.30 -9.41
C LEU A 60 10.79 -6.34 -9.02
N LEU A 61 9.54 -6.65 -9.39
CA LEU A 61 8.41 -5.74 -9.20
C LEU A 61 7.69 -5.93 -7.84
N LYS A 62 7.94 -7.02 -7.12
CA LYS A 62 7.27 -7.35 -5.85
C LYS A 62 7.30 -6.20 -4.86
N GLN A 63 8.46 -5.59 -4.63
CA GLN A 63 8.61 -4.51 -3.64
C GLN A 63 7.79 -3.26 -4.05
N SER A 64 7.85 -2.89 -5.32
CA SER A 64 7.07 -1.77 -5.87
C SER A 64 5.58 -1.98 -5.69
N VAL A 65 5.07 -3.14 -6.10
CA VAL A 65 3.65 -3.49 -5.97
C VAL A 65 3.22 -3.52 -4.50
N MET A 66 4.02 -4.12 -3.61
CA MET A 66 3.73 -4.21 -2.19
C MET A 66 3.67 -2.85 -1.50
N THR A 67 4.47 -1.88 -1.95
CA THR A 67 4.57 -0.58 -1.29
C THR A 67 3.70 0.52 -1.90
N SER A 68 3.23 0.35 -3.14
CA SER A 68 2.35 1.34 -3.79
C SER A 68 0.98 1.49 -3.14
N VAL A 69 0.42 0.43 -2.55
CA VAL A 69 -0.83 0.52 -1.77
C VAL A 69 -0.69 1.40 -0.51
N TYR A 70 0.55 1.64 -0.07
CA TYR A 70 0.89 2.51 1.06
C TYR A 70 1.27 3.94 0.63
N GLY A 71 0.96 4.33 -0.61
CA GLY A 71 1.17 5.70 -1.06
C GLY A 71 2.53 5.99 -1.67
N VAL A 72 3.34 4.96 -1.94
CA VAL A 72 4.59 5.11 -2.71
C VAL A 72 4.31 5.72 -4.08
N THR A 73 5.01 6.80 -4.37
CA THR A 73 4.91 7.54 -5.64
C THR A 73 5.79 6.87 -6.71
N GLU A 74 5.60 7.25 -7.98
CA GLU A 74 6.48 6.83 -9.08
C GLU A 74 7.98 7.09 -8.76
N TYR A 75 8.28 8.19 -8.05
CA TYR A 75 9.64 8.47 -7.58
C TYR A 75 10.17 7.40 -6.61
N GLY A 76 9.33 6.93 -5.68
CA GLY A 76 9.70 5.86 -4.76
C GLY A 76 9.86 4.51 -5.47
N VAL A 77 8.97 4.20 -6.43
CA VAL A 77 9.09 3.01 -7.30
C VAL A 77 10.41 3.05 -8.08
N LYS A 78 10.76 4.20 -8.67
CA LYS A 78 12.05 4.40 -9.35
C LYS A 78 13.23 4.07 -8.43
N GLY A 79 13.19 4.56 -7.19
CA GLY A 79 14.25 4.29 -6.21
C GLY A 79 14.37 2.82 -5.81
N GLN A 80 13.25 2.08 -5.78
CA GLN A 80 13.23 0.64 -5.50
C GLN A 80 13.76 -0.15 -6.70
N VAL A 81 13.28 0.13 -7.90
CA VAL A 81 13.77 -0.49 -9.13
C VAL A 81 15.25 -0.22 -9.33
N LYS A 82 15.70 1.04 -9.18
CA LYS A 82 17.13 1.39 -9.31
C LYS A 82 17.99 0.59 -8.34
N ARG A 83 17.59 0.50 -7.06
CA ARG A 83 18.32 -0.28 -6.05
C ARG A 83 18.43 -1.74 -6.46
N TRP A 84 17.35 -2.32 -6.96
CA TRP A 84 17.34 -3.69 -7.43
C TRP A 84 18.26 -3.89 -8.65
N LEU A 85 18.22 -2.99 -9.64
CA LEU A 85 19.08 -3.04 -10.82
C LEU A 85 20.57 -2.88 -10.49
N MET A 86 20.91 -2.24 -9.35
CA MET A 86 22.28 -2.05 -8.89
C MET A 86 22.77 -3.13 -7.92
N ASP A 87 21.88 -3.98 -7.40
CA ASP A 87 22.22 -4.93 -6.32
C ASP A 87 22.91 -6.17 -6.90
N PRO A 88 24.24 -6.38 -6.68
CA PRO A 88 24.99 -7.52 -7.22
C PRO A 88 24.51 -8.89 -6.70
N THR A 89 23.75 -8.90 -5.60
CA THR A 89 23.23 -10.13 -4.98
C THR A 89 21.84 -10.52 -5.49
N ALA A 90 21.17 -9.65 -6.25
CA ALA A 90 19.91 -9.99 -6.87
C ALA A 90 20.15 -11.05 -7.97
N VAL A 91 19.49 -12.21 -7.85
CA VAL A 91 19.64 -13.37 -8.76
C VAL A 91 19.54 -13.00 -10.26
N ASN A 92 18.79 -11.96 -10.65
CA ASN A 92 18.76 -11.50 -12.05
C ASN A 92 19.62 -10.25 -12.34
N ASN A 93 20.43 -9.76 -11.38
CA ASN A 93 21.49 -8.80 -11.72
C ASN A 93 22.58 -9.46 -12.57
N PHE A 94 22.85 -10.76 -12.39
CA PHE A 94 23.76 -11.47 -13.30
C PHE A 94 23.22 -11.50 -14.74
N GLU A 95 21.91 -11.68 -14.92
CA GLU A 95 21.29 -11.53 -16.25
C GLU A 95 21.27 -10.08 -16.72
N PHE A 96 21.05 -9.13 -15.82
CA PHE A 96 21.11 -7.71 -16.15
C PHE A 96 22.50 -7.33 -16.66
N GLN A 97 23.58 -7.73 -15.99
CA GLN A 97 24.96 -7.49 -16.41
C GLN A 97 25.30 -8.21 -17.73
N LYS A 98 24.71 -9.37 -18.01
CA LYS A 98 24.85 -10.02 -19.33
C LYS A 98 24.18 -9.23 -20.45
N VAL A 99 22.98 -8.70 -20.19
CA VAL A 99 22.24 -7.89 -21.16
C VAL A 99 22.87 -6.48 -21.29
N PHE A 100 23.49 -5.98 -20.22
CA PHE A 100 24.05 -4.64 -20.11
C PHE A 100 25.46 -4.62 -19.46
N PRO A 101 26.49 -5.18 -20.12
CA PRO A 101 27.82 -5.32 -19.52
C PRO A 101 28.55 -3.99 -19.29
N GLU A 102 28.23 -2.96 -20.09
CA GLU A 102 28.84 -1.63 -20.02
C GLU A 102 27.84 -0.53 -19.63
N SER A 103 26.74 -0.88 -18.93
CA SER A 103 25.74 0.13 -18.55
C SER A 103 26.32 1.21 -17.64
N THR A 104 26.15 2.46 -18.04
CA THR A 104 26.46 3.62 -17.20
C THR A 104 25.41 3.79 -16.10
N GLU A 105 25.76 4.48 -15.01
CA GLU A 105 24.79 4.84 -13.97
C GLU A 105 23.61 5.64 -14.53
N GLN A 106 23.85 6.41 -15.59
CA GLN A 106 22.83 7.16 -16.31
C GLN A 106 21.83 6.23 -17.02
N TYR A 107 22.34 5.22 -17.72
CA TYR A 107 21.50 4.21 -18.38
C TYR A 107 20.63 3.45 -17.37
N LEU A 108 21.19 3.06 -16.21
CA LEU A 108 20.44 2.42 -15.12
C LEU A 108 19.32 3.31 -14.58
N LYS A 109 19.55 4.63 -14.47
CA LYS A 109 18.52 5.59 -14.07
C LYS A 109 17.39 5.62 -15.12
N GLU A 110 17.71 5.59 -16.41
CA GLU A 110 16.72 5.58 -17.49
C GLU A 110 15.87 4.31 -17.49
N CYS A 111 16.50 3.13 -17.33
CA CYS A 111 15.82 1.86 -17.11
C CYS A 111 14.84 1.93 -15.92
N ALA A 112 15.32 2.46 -14.78
CA ALA A 112 14.51 2.57 -13.58
C ALA A 112 13.33 3.54 -13.75
N ILE A 113 13.52 4.68 -14.43
CA ILE A 113 12.44 5.64 -14.74
C ILE A 113 11.39 4.97 -15.63
N TYR A 114 11.83 4.29 -16.68
CA TYR A 114 10.95 3.62 -17.62
C TYR A 114 10.11 2.55 -16.91
N LEU A 115 10.75 1.60 -16.22
CA LEU A 115 10.03 0.56 -15.49
C LEU A 115 9.14 1.13 -14.39
N ALA A 116 9.56 2.17 -13.67
CA ALA A 116 8.74 2.78 -12.63
C ALA A 116 7.44 3.35 -13.18
N LYS A 117 7.49 4.02 -14.34
CA LYS A 117 6.30 4.54 -15.01
C LYS A 117 5.36 3.41 -15.43
N HIS A 118 5.85 2.39 -16.11
CA HIS A 118 5.02 1.24 -16.52
C HIS A 118 4.45 0.48 -15.32
N THR A 119 5.24 0.29 -14.26
CA THR A 119 4.82 -0.37 -13.03
C THR A 119 3.73 0.42 -12.32
N THR A 120 3.90 1.73 -12.17
CA THR A 120 2.90 2.61 -11.52
C THR A 120 1.59 2.60 -12.30
N ASN A 121 1.66 2.70 -13.64
CA ASN A 121 0.49 2.63 -14.50
C ASN A 121 -0.21 1.26 -14.42
N ALA A 122 0.55 0.16 -14.42
CA ALA A 122 0.00 -1.18 -14.30
C ALA A 122 -0.70 -1.38 -12.93
N ILE A 123 -0.08 -0.94 -11.83
CA ILE A 123 -0.70 -0.97 -10.49
C ILE A 123 -2.01 -0.18 -10.49
N GLY A 124 -2.03 1.01 -11.08
CA GLY A 124 -3.23 1.85 -11.18
C GLY A 124 -4.36 1.17 -11.97
N GLN A 125 -4.03 0.42 -13.04
CA GLN A 125 -5.00 -0.34 -13.84
C GLN A 125 -5.50 -1.60 -13.14
N THR A 126 -4.62 -2.30 -12.41
CA THR A 126 -4.98 -3.53 -11.69
C THR A 126 -5.82 -3.22 -10.44
N ASN A 127 -5.56 -2.08 -9.78
CA ASN A 127 -6.13 -1.74 -8.48
C ASN A 127 -6.78 -0.34 -8.45
N THR A 128 -7.59 -0.04 -9.48
CA THR A 128 -8.22 1.29 -9.65
C THR A 128 -9.00 1.74 -8.41
N PRO A 129 -9.87 0.93 -7.79
CA PRO A 129 -10.67 1.39 -6.65
C PRO A 129 -9.81 1.72 -5.43
N ALA A 130 -8.83 0.89 -5.06
CA ALA A 130 -7.95 1.22 -3.93
C ALA A 130 -7.09 2.46 -4.22
N TRP A 131 -6.65 2.63 -5.47
CA TRP A 131 -5.96 3.83 -5.90
C TRP A 131 -6.82 5.09 -5.72
N LEU A 132 -8.09 5.05 -6.12
CA LEU A 132 -9.04 6.14 -5.91
C LEU A 132 -9.28 6.44 -4.42
N SER A 133 -9.40 5.42 -3.57
CA SER A 133 -9.49 5.60 -2.11
C SER A 133 -8.25 6.28 -1.54
N MET A 134 -7.07 5.86 -1.99
CA MET A 134 -5.82 6.47 -1.55
C MET A 134 -5.74 7.94 -1.96
N LEU A 135 -6.12 8.28 -3.20
CA LEU A 135 -6.16 9.68 -3.65
C LEU A 135 -7.17 10.51 -2.84
N TRP A 136 -8.35 9.95 -2.56
CA TRP A 136 -9.36 10.60 -1.73
C TRP A 136 -8.86 10.86 -0.30
N LEU A 137 -8.22 9.88 0.34
CA LEU A 137 -7.60 10.04 1.66
C LEU A 137 -6.50 11.13 1.62
N LYS A 138 -5.63 11.13 0.59
CA LYS A 138 -4.58 12.15 0.42
C LYS A 138 -5.16 13.56 0.29
N ASP A 139 -6.25 13.72 -0.45
CA ASP A 139 -6.94 15.01 -0.61
C ASP A 139 -7.53 15.51 0.71
N CYS A 140 -8.27 14.65 1.42
CA CYS A 140 -8.83 14.98 2.73
C CYS A 140 -7.74 15.44 3.71
N ALA A 141 -6.67 14.66 3.82
CA ALA A 141 -5.54 14.98 4.69
C ALA A 141 -4.85 16.29 4.31
N LYS A 142 -4.70 16.56 3.00
CA LYS A 142 -4.11 17.82 2.50
C LYS A 142 -4.98 19.01 2.85
N LYS A 143 -6.30 18.92 2.71
CA LYS A 143 -7.25 19.99 3.06
C LYS A 143 -7.20 20.31 4.56
N ILE A 144 -7.28 19.28 5.40
CA ILE A 144 -7.18 19.42 6.87
C ILE A 144 -5.85 20.10 7.26
N ALA A 145 -4.73 19.60 6.76
CA ALA A 145 -3.41 20.11 7.13
C ALA A 145 -3.12 21.53 6.62
N LYS A 146 -3.65 21.91 5.44
CA LYS A 146 -3.54 23.28 4.94
C LYS A 146 -4.25 24.32 5.82
N HIS A 147 -5.23 23.89 6.61
CA HIS A 147 -5.95 24.75 7.57
C HIS A 147 -5.34 24.68 8.98
N GLY A 148 -4.13 24.14 9.11
CA GLY A 148 -3.38 24.13 10.38
C GLY A 148 -3.76 22.99 11.32
N TYR A 149 -4.60 22.05 10.90
CA TYR A 149 -5.00 20.91 11.71
C TYR A 149 -4.19 19.64 11.41
N ARG A 150 -3.94 18.82 12.42
CA ARG A 150 -3.42 17.46 12.21
C ARG A 150 -4.55 16.53 11.82
N VAL A 151 -4.29 15.57 10.95
CA VAL A 151 -5.29 14.57 10.60
C VAL A 151 -5.49 13.65 11.81
N CYS A 152 -6.74 13.57 12.27
CA CYS A 152 -7.16 12.76 13.39
C CYS A 152 -8.39 11.95 13.01
N TRP A 153 -8.43 10.66 13.34
CA TRP A 153 -9.57 9.78 13.09
C TRP A 153 -9.79 8.84 14.28
N MET A 154 -10.96 8.21 14.32
CA MET A 154 -11.28 7.17 15.29
C MET A 154 -11.24 5.81 14.58
N THR A 155 -10.59 4.82 15.18
CA THR A 155 -10.72 3.44 14.69
C THR A 155 -12.10 2.86 15.02
N PRO A 156 -12.51 1.77 14.36
CA PRO A 156 -13.77 1.08 14.70
C PRO A 156 -13.83 0.47 16.12
N LEU A 157 -12.73 0.51 16.87
CA LEU A 157 -12.63 0.16 18.30
C LEU A 157 -12.66 1.40 19.21
N ASN A 158 -13.00 2.58 18.68
CA ASN A 158 -12.99 3.86 19.40
C ASN A 158 -11.61 4.25 19.95
N LEU A 159 -10.53 3.84 19.27
CA LEU A 159 -9.19 4.34 19.55
C LEU A 159 -8.94 5.62 18.73
N PRO A 160 -8.64 6.77 19.37
CA PRO A 160 -8.24 7.97 18.64
C PRO A 160 -6.84 7.81 18.06
N CYS A 161 -6.68 8.20 16.80
CA CYS A 161 -5.41 8.24 16.10
C CYS A 161 -5.14 9.65 15.58
N THR A 162 -3.91 10.13 15.77
CA THR A 162 -3.46 11.45 15.31
C THR A 162 -2.12 11.31 14.59
N GLN A 163 -2.01 11.89 13.39
CA GLN A 163 -0.73 11.92 12.69
C GLN A 163 0.23 12.94 13.32
N PRO A 164 1.47 12.55 13.68
CA PRO A 164 2.40 13.42 14.40
C PRO A 164 3.13 14.43 13.50
N TYR A 165 2.91 14.39 12.18
CA TYR A 165 3.74 15.13 11.22
C TYR A 165 3.51 16.64 11.29
N ALA A 166 4.50 17.34 11.84
CA ALA A 166 4.55 18.79 11.94
C ALA A 166 5.97 19.29 11.68
N ASP A 167 6.09 20.49 11.13
CA ASP A 167 7.35 21.20 11.01
C ASP A 167 7.61 21.93 12.33
N ALA A 168 8.27 21.23 13.24
CA ALA A 168 8.64 21.75 14.54
C ALA A 168 10.09 21.38 14.81
N THR A 169 11.00 22.23 14.34
CA THR A 169 12.43 22.04 14.55
C THR A 169 12.98 23.28 15.22
N LEU A 170 13.48 23.11 16.44
CA LEU A 170 14.19 24.15 17.16
C LEU A 170 15.70 23.93 16.97
N GLN A 171 16.38 24.97 16.50
CA GLN A 171 17.84 24.97 16.38
C GLN A 171 18.41 25.65 17.62
N ILE A 172 19.02 24.87 18.52
CA ILE A 172 19.65 25.36 19.74
C ILE A 172 21.15 25.53 19.48
N PRO A 173 21.66 26.77 19.36
CA PRO A 173 23.10 27.00 19.29
C PRO A 173 23.75 26.66 20.63
N THR A 174 24.84 25.90 20.60
CA THR A 174 25.73 25.63 21.74
C THR A 174 27.12 26.15 21.40
N SER A 175 28.02 26.21 22.39
CA SER A 175 29.40 26.71 22.19
C SER A 175 30.22 25.89 21.17
N LEU A 176 29.85 24.64 20.88
CA LEU A 176 30.59 23.74 19.99
C LEU A 176 29.85 23.40 18.69
N GLN A 177 28.51 23.40 18.71
CA GLN A 177 27.69 22.99 17.57
C GLN A 177 26.26 23.53 17.66
N ARG A 178 25.46 23.32 16.61
CA ARG A 178 24.02 23.57 16.65
C ARG A 178 23.28 22.25 16.83
N VAL A 179 22.48 22.15 17.89
CA VAL A 179 21.64 20.98 18.17
C VAL A 179 20.25 21.21 17.59
N THR A 180 19.77 20.22 16.83
CA THR A 180 18.45 20.26 16.21
C THR A 180 17.48 19.44 17.06
N VAL A 181 16.50 20.09 17.68
CA VAL A 181 15.46 19.43 18.50
C VAL A 181 14.16 19.42 17.73
N HIS A 182 13.58 18.24 17.54
CA HIS A 182 12.24 18.09 16.97
C HIS A 182 11.20 18.20 18.08
N THR A 183 10.25 19.12 17.94
CA THR A 183 9.16 19.31 18.91
C THR A 183 7.82 18.82 18.36
N HIS A 184 6.79 18.75 19.22
CA HIS A 184 5.44 18.34 18.82
C HIS A 184 4.49 19.54 18.59
N GLU A 185 4.97 20.78 18.73
CA GLU A 185 4.13 21.99 18.74
C GLU A 185 4.11 22.73 17.39
N GLY A 186 4.69 22.15 16.34
CA GLY A 186 4.82 22.81 15.04
C GLY A 186 3.55 22.81 14.20
N VAL A 187 3.57 23.65 13.17
CA VAL A 187 2.52 23.69 12.13
C VAL A 187 2.49 22.34 11.40
N PRO A 188 1.31 21.74 11.16
CA PRO A 188 1.21 20.47 10.44
C PRO A 188 1.87 20.54 9.07
N ASN A 189 2.78 19.61 8.78
CA ASN A 189 3.40 19.52 7.47
C ASN A 189 2.40 18.87 6.50
N PHE A 190 1.74 19.68 5.66
CA PHE A 190 0.67 19.19 4.80
C PHE A 190 1.12 18.10 3.81
N MET A 191 2.38 18.13 3.37
CA MET A 191 2.92 17.11 2.47
C MET A 191 3.05 15.76 3.18
N LYS A 192 3.61 15.75 4.40
CA LYS A 192 3.78 14.53 5.20
C LYS A 192 2.45 13.99 5.75
N GLN A 193 1.56 14.87 6.21
CA GLN A 193 0.20 14.49 6.62
C GLN A 193 -0.53 13.80 5.44
N SER A 194 -0.56 14.46 4.28
CA SER A 194 -1.21 13.91 3.08
C SER A 194 -0.61 12.58 2.63
N SER A 195 0.71 12.47 2.50
CA SER A 195 1.34 11.25 1.99
C SER A 195 1.23 10.06 2.94
N ALA A 196 1.26 10.29 4.26
CA ALA A 196 1.24 9.24 5.26
C ALA A 196 -0.17 8.86 5.73
N PHE A 197 -1.20 9.63 5.39
CA PHE A 197 -2.55 9.33 5.89
C PHE A 197 -3.13 8.02 5.35
N PRO A 198 -3.07 7.72 4.04
CA PRO A 198 -3.58 6.44 3.52
C PRO A 198 -2.99 5.20 4.21
N PRO A 199 -1.64 5.02 4.30
CA PRO A 199 -1.09 3.85 4.97
C PRO A 199 -1.42 3.81 6.46
N ASN A 200 -1.38 4.95 7.16
CA ASN A 200 -1.70 4.98 8.59
C ASN A 200 -3.17 4.60 8.86
N PHE A 201 -4.09 5.02 7.97
CA PHE A 201 -5.49 4.64 8.07
C PHE A 201 -5.67 3.13 7.87
N VAL A 202 -5.07 2.55 6.83
CA VAL A 202 -5.12 1.09 6.57
C VAL A 202 -4.50 0.31 7.73
N HIS A 203 -3.30 0.68 8.20
CA HIS A 203 -2.67 0.02 9.35
C HIS A 203 -3.52 0.09 10.63
N SER A 204 -4.27 1.18 10.83
CA SER A 204 -5.18 1.28 11.97
C SER A 204 -6.37 0.31 11.87
N LEU A 205 -6.80 -0.03 10.64
CA LEU A 205 -7.81 -1.04 10.38
C LEU A 205 -7.24 -2.45 10.53
N ASP A 206 -6.02 -2.70 10.06
CA ASP A 206 -5.35 -4.00 10.24
C ASP A 206 -5.12 -4.28 11.73
N SER A 207 -4.69 -3.26 12.49
CA SER A 207 -4.56 -3.34 13.94
C SER A 207 -5.91 -3.60 14.63
N THR A 208 -6.98 -2.98 14.10
CA THR A 208 -8.35 -3.22 14.59
C THR A 208 -8.76 -4.67 14.35
N HIS A 209 -8.51 -5.21 13.15
CA HIS A 209 -8.81 -6.61 12.81
C HIS A 209 -8.02 -7.59 13.69
N CYS A 210 -6.73 -7.32 13.92
CA CYS A 210 -5.89 -8.09 14.82
C CYS A 210 -6.47 -8.13 16.24
N LEU A 211 -6.80 -6.97 16.82
CA LEU A 211 -7.35 -6.88 18.18
C LEU A 211 -8.74 -7.53 18.31
N LEU A 212 -9.59 -7.41 17.29
CA LEU A 212 -10.88 -8.10 17.24
C LEU A 212 -10.69 -9.62 17.26
N THR A 213 -9.77 -10.13 16.44
CA THR A 213 -9.44 -11.56 16.37
C THR A 213 -8.85 -12.04 17.69
N ALA A 214 -7.90 -11.32 18.28
CA ALA A 214 -7.31 -11.64 19.58
C ALA A 214 -8.39 -11.76 20.67
N ARG A 215 -9.34 -10.83 20.69
CA ARG A 215 -10.48 -10.87 21.62
C ARG A 215 -11.38 -12.08 21.37
N ALA A 216 -11.64 -12.43 20.11
CA ALA A 216 -12.43 -13.61 19.76
C ALA A 216 -11.74 -14.91 20.21
N MET A 217 -10.44 -15.05 19.93
CA MET A 217 -9.62 -16.17 20.40
C MET A 217 -9.63 -16.31 21.92
N HIS A 218 -9.46 -15.20 22.64
CA HIS A 218 -9.49 -15.18 24.10
C HIS A 218 -10.84 -15.65 24.67
N ARG A 219 -11.96 -15.26 24.05
CA ARG A 219 -13.31 -15.73 24.46
C ARG A 219 -13.50 -17.23 24.30
N HIS A 220 -12.75 -17.85 23.39
CA HIS A 220 -12.70 -19.31 23.22
C HIS A 220 -11.64 -19.98 24.11
N GLY A 221 -10.97 -19.25 25.00
CA GLY A 221 -9.91 -19.79 25.87
C GLY A 221 -8.65 -20.18 25.10
N MET A 222 -8.40 -19.59 23.93
CA MET A 222 -7.25 -19.90 23.08
C MET A 222 -6.18 -18.82 23.15
N GLU A 223 -4.92 -19.24 23.16
CA GLU A 223 -3.78 -18.32 23.03
C GLU A 223 -3.67 -17.75 21.62
N PHE A 224 -3.23 -16.49 21.53
CA PHE A 224 -3.07 -15.76 20.29
C PHE A 224 -1.79 -14.92 20.36
N ALA A 225 -1.01 -14.96 19.29
CA ALA A 225 0.12 -14.07 19.08
C ALA A 225 0.04 -13.48 17.66
N SER A 226 0.63 -12.31 17.46
CA SER A 226 0.65 -11.68 16.14
C SER A 226 1.89 -10.84 15.92
N ILE A 227 2.37 -10.85 14.68
CA ILE A 227 3.31 -9.85 14.16
C ILE A 227 2.59 -9.12 13.03
N HIS A 228 1.96 -7.99 13.36
CA HIS A 228 1.14 -7.21 12.44
C HIS A 228 0.05 -8.03 11.75
N ASP A 229 0.25 -8.40 10.48
CA ASP A 229 -0.64 -9.15 9.60
C ASP A 229 -0.35 -10.67 9.59
N SER A 230 0.52 -11.16 10.47
CA SER A 230 0.77 -12.58 10.71
C SER A 230 0.18 -13.01 12.06
N PHE A 231 -0.68 -14.03 12.05
CA PHE A 231 -1.48 -14.46 13.20
C PHE A 231 -1.16 -15.89 13.60
N TRP A 232 -0.83 -16.10 14.87
CA TRP A 232 -0.33 -17.37 15.39
C TRP A 232 -1.22 -17.87 16.53
N ALA A 233 -1.35 -19.19 16.61
CA ALA A 233 -1.99 -19.93 17.69
C ALA A 233 -1.31 -21.30 17.84
N HIS A 234 -1.64 -22.05 18.89
CA HIS A 234 -1.24 -23.46 18.95
C HIS A 234 -1.80 -24.26 17.77
N ALA A 235 -1.08 -25.31 17.35
CA ALA A 235 -1.43 -26.11 16.16
C ALA A 235 -2.87 -26.66 16.18
N CYS A 236 -3.36 -27.09 17.36
CA CYS A 236 -4.73 -27.58 17.54
C CYS A 236 -5.83 -26.51 17.32
N ASN A 237 -5.47 -25.23 17.35
CA ASN A 237 -6.39 -24.10 17.27
C ASN A 237 -6.33 -23.38 15.91
N VAL A 238 -5.47 -23.81 14.97
CA VAL A 238 -5.25 -23.13 13.69
C VAL A 238 -6.54 -23.05 12.85
N ASP A 239 -7.34 -24.11 12.82
CA ASP A 239 -8.60 -24.12 12.08
C ASP A 239 -9.59 -23.10 12.66
N LYS A 240 -9.68 -23.03 13.99
CA LYS A 240 -10.56 -22.08 14.67
C LYS A 240 -10.07 -20.64 14.54
N LEU A 241 -8.76 -20.40 14.61
CA LEU A 241 -8.16 -19.10 14.32
C LEU A 241 -8.53 -18.64 12.90
N ASN A 242 -8.44 -19.54 11.92
CA ASN A 242 -8.80 -19.26 10.53
C ASN A 242 -10.26 -18.86 10.35
N GLU A 243 -11.18 -19.56 11.02
CA GLU A 243 -12.61 -19.20 11.05
C GLU A 243 -12.79 -17.79 11.63
N LEU A 244 -12.26 -17.54 12.84
CA LEU A 244 -12.41 -16.27 13.54
C LEU A 244 -11.78 -15.09 12.80
N LEU A 245 -10.66 -15.29 12.12
CA LEU A 245 -10.01 -14.26 11.29
C LEU A 245 -10.94 -13.80 10.17
N ARG A 246 -11.58 -14.73 9.45
CA ARG A 246 -12.52 -14.42 8.37
C ARG A 246 -13.76 -13.71 8.92
N ASP A 247 -14.28 -14.19 10.04
CA ASP A 247 -15.46 -13.64 10.71
C ASP A 247 -15.24 -12.19 11.16
N GLU A 248 -14.14 -11.91 11.85
CA GLU A 248 -13.81 -10.56 12.30
C GLU A 248 -13.43 -9.63 11.15
N PHE A 249 -12.83 -10.16 10.06
CA PHE A 249 -12.57 -9.39 8.85
C PHE A 249 -13.88 -8.93 8.19
N ILE A 250 -14.83 -9.86 8.03
CA ILE A 250 -16.17 -9.57 7.50
C ILE A 250 -16.87 -8.58 8.42
N HIS A 251 -16.89 -8.83 9.73
CA HIS A 251 -17.51 -7.95 10.71
C HIS A 251 -16.97 -6.51 10.63
N LEU A 252 -15.65 -6.35 10.53
CA LEU A 252 -15.00 -5.05 10.40
C LEU A 252 -15.37 -4.36 9.07
N HIS A 253 -15.24 -5.07 7.96
CA HIS A 253 -15.41 -4.50 6.62
C HIS A 253 -16.87 -4.45 6.14
N SER A 254 -17.82 -5.04 6.85
CA SER A 254 -19.26 -4.85 6.63
C SER A 254 -19.71 -3.44 7.01
N ARG A 255 -18.94 -2.73 7.85
CA ARG A 255 -19.17 -1.32 8.18
C ARG A 255 -18.77 -0.41 7.02
N PRO A 256 -19.46 0.72 6.78
CA PRO A 256 -19.10 1.67 5.73
C PRO A 256 -17.95 2.59 6.20
N LEU A 257 -16.75 2.01 6.36
CA LEU A 257 -15.59 2.64 7.02
C LEU A 257 -15.20 4.01 6.44
N LEU A 258 -15.16 4.14 5.11
CA LEU A 258 -14.83 5.42 4.46
C LEU A 258 -15.96 6.46 4.62
N GLN A 259 -17.21 6.01 4.66
CA GLN A 259 -18.35 6.89 4.89
C GLN A 259 -18.36 7.43 6.32
N HIS A 260 -18.08 6.59 7.32
CA HIS A 260 -17.94 7.04 8.70
C HIS A 260 -16.80 8.05 8.86
N LEU A 261 -15.66 7.80 8.19
CA LEU A 261 -14.54 8.75 8.18
C LEU A 261 -14.94 10.08 7.55
N TYR A 262 -15.61 10.04 6.39
CA TYR A 262 -16.14 11.22 5.71
C TYR A 262 -17.07 12.04 6.60
N GLN A 263 -18.07 11.39 7.22
CA GLN A 263 -19.00 12.04 8.14
C GLN A 263 -18.28 12.68 9.33
N SER A 264 -17.27 11.99 9.89
CA SER A 264 -16.45 12.55 10.97
C SER A 264 -15.67 13.79 10.53
N PHE A 265 -15.17 13.85 9.30
CA PHE A 265 -14.45 15.02 8.78
C PHE A 265 -15.39 16.19 8.50
N VAL A 266 -16.52 15.95 7.85
CA VAL A 266 -17.53 16.99 7.59
C VAL A 266 -18.08 17.57 8.89
N THR A 267 -18.29 16.73 9.90
CA THR A 267 -18.78 17.19 11.22
C THR A 267 -17.71 18.00 11.97
N ARG A 268 -16.44 17.60 11.89
CA ARG A 268 -15.34 18.23 12.64
C ARG A 268 -14.82 19.50 11.98
N TYR A 269 -14.87 19.57 10.65
CA TYR A 269 -14.35 20.69 9.86
C TYR A 269 -15.43 21.17 8.88
N PRO A 270 -16.55 21.75 9.38
CA PRO A 270 -17.69 22.15 8.55
C PRO A 270 -17.35 23.23 7.51
N GLU A 271 -16.26 23.96 7.70
CA GLU A 271 -15.72 24.96 6.78
C GLU A 271 -14.95 24.36 5.59
N LEU A 272 -14.62 23.07 5.64
CA LEU A 272 -13.84 22.39 4.61
C LEU A 272 -14.75 21.57 3.69
N ASP A 273 -14.62 21.81 2.37
CA ASP A 273 -15.33 21.03 1.36
C ASP A 273 -14.62 19.69 1.10
N PHE A 274 -15.26 18.60 1.53
CA PHE A 274 -14.82 17.24 1.25
C PHE A 274 -15.72 16.59 0.20
N ALA A 275 -15.10 16.06 -0.86
CA ALA A 275 -15.80 15.20 -1.81
C ALA A 275 -16.23 13.90 -1.10
N PRO A 276 -17.39 13.31 -1.46
CA PRO A 276 -17.80 12.01 -0.92
C PRO A 276 -16.78 10.92 -1.28
N PRO A 277 -16.65 9.87 -0.46
CA PRO A 277 -15.71 8.78 -0.73
C PRO A 277 -16.12 7.99 -1.98
N PRO A 278 -15.17 7.30 -2.64
CA PRO A 278 -15.49 6.38 -3.73
C PRO A 278 -16.51 5.34 -3.30
N GLN A 279 -17.47 5.05 -4.17
CA GLN A 279 -18.52 4.07 -3.88
C GLN A 279 -17.96 2.64 -3.94
N PRO A 280 -18.44 1.75 -3.06
CA PRO A 280 -18.09 0.33 -3.13
C PRO A 280 -18.69 -0.29 -4.39
N SER A 281 -17.98 -1.29 -4.94
CA SER A 281 -18.49 -2.19 -5.98
C SER A 281 -19.28 -3.35 -5.35
N PHE A 282 -19.39 -4.49 -6.04
CA PHE A 282 -20.37 -5.55 -5.75
C PHE A 282 -19.81 -6.83 -5.15
N PHE A 283 -18.51 -6.89 -4.81
CA PHE A 283 -17.92 -8.09 -4.21
C PHE A 283 -18.67 -8.51 -2.93
N ASP A 284 -19.16 -9.75 -2.89
CA ASP A 284 -19.80 -10.32 -1.71
C ASP A 284 -18.76 -10.61 -0.62
N LEU A 285 -18.86 -9.93 0.52
CA LEU A 285 -17.96 -10.19 1.64
C LEU A 285 -18.12 -11.57 2.25
N GLU A 286 -19.35 -12.12 2.28
CA GLU A 286 -19.58 -13.41 2.94
C GLU A 286 -18.82 -14.53 2.24
N SER A 287 -18.49 -14.36 0.95
CA SER A 287 -17.61 -15.27 0.22
C SER A 287 -16.21 -15.45 0.85
N VAL A 288 -15.72 -14.47 1.64
CA VAL A 288 -14.43 -14.55 2.34
C VAL A 288 -14.39 -15.72 3.32
N ARG A 289 -15.53 -16.11 3.91
CA ARG A 289 -15.61 -17.29 4.82
C ARG A 289 -15.12 -18.57 4.15
N LYS A 290 -15.29 -18.66 2.82
CA LYS A 290 -14.92 -19.82 2.01
C LYS A 290 -13.55 -19.69 1.36
N SER A 291 -12.84 -18.58 1.59
CA SER A 291 -11.53 -18.35 0.95
C SER A 291 -10.42 -19.06 1.71
N GLU A 292 -9.92 -20.16 1.17
CA GLU A 292 -8.83 -20.95 1.77
C GLU A 292 -7.55 -20.13 1.96
N TYR A 293 -7.15 -19.36 0.94
CA TYR A 293 -5.87 -18.63 0.93
C TYR A 293 -5.92 -17.21 1.52
N PHE A 294 -7.00 -16.84 2.21
CA PHE A 294 -7.15 -15.52 2.81
C PHE A 294 -6.03 -15.22 3.83
N PHE A 295 -5.78 -16.17 4.73
CA PHE A 295 -4.57 -16.25 5.56
C PHE A 295 -4.04 -17.68 5.47
N SER A 296 -2.78 -17.83 5.02
CA SER A 296 -2.12 -19.12 4.76
C SER A 296 -0.62 -19.01 4.99
#